data_AF-A0A353NPW6-F1
#
_entry.id   AF-A0A353NPW6-F1
#
_cell.length_a   1.000
_cell.length_b   1.000
_cell.length_c   1.000
_cell.angle_alpha   90.00
_cell.angle_beta   90.00
_cell.angle_gamma   90.00
#
_symmetry.space_group_name_H-M   'P 1'
#
loop_
_entity.id
_entity.type
_entity.pdbx_description
1 polymer ?
#
loop_
_entity_poly.entity_id
_entity_poly.type
_entity_poly.pdbx_seq_one_letter_code
_entity_poly.pdbx_strand_id
1 'polypeptide(L)' 'MGAKPCAVPLRDFRYDLKQIAEQVSERTKLIFICNPNNPTGTIIDKQEMEAFLEMIPSDIVVVVDEAY' A
#
# COMPACT_ATOMS: atom_id res chain seq x y z
N MET A 1 -6.34 -15.19 12.07
CA MET A 1 -5.27 -15.28 11.05
C MET A 1 -3.86 -14.95 11.55
N GLY A 2 -3.57 -14.75 12.84
CA GLY A 2 -2.18 -14.75 13.40
C GLY A 2 -1.15 -13.74 12.86
N ALA A 3 -1.43 -13.06 11.75
CA ALA A 3 -0.57 -12.09 11.11
C ALA A 3 -0.49 -10.82 11.96
N LYS A 4 0.66 -10.14 11.89
CA LYS A 4 0.88 -8.86 12.56
C LYS A 4 0.62 -7.72 11.58
N PRO A 5 -0.35 -6.83 11.85
CA PRO A 5 -0.51 -5.63 11.03
C PRO A 5 0.70 -4.71 11.21
N CYS A 6 1.19 -4.18 10.10
CA CYS A 6 2.18 -3.11 10.06
C CYS A 6 1.47 -1.86 9.49
N ALA A 7 1.09 -0.94 10.36
CA ALA A 7 0.44 0.30 9.96
C ALA A 7 1.50 1.35 9.60
N VAL A 8 1.33 1.96 8.43
CA VAL A 8 2.18 3.05 7.93
C VAL A 8 1.38 4.34 7.99
N PRO A 9 1.88 5.41 8.64
CA PRO A 9 1.19 6.69 8.70
C PRO A 9 0.91 7.26 7.30
N LEU A 10 -0.24 7.92 7.15
CA LEU A 10 -0.51 8.72 5.95
C LEU A 10 0.31 10.00 5.96
N ARG A 11 0.57 10.54 4.77
CA ARG A 11 1.13 11.87 4.56
C ARG A 11 0.10 12.73 3.86
N ASP A 12 -0.33 13.82 4.51
CA ASP A 12 -1.36 14.73 3.97
C ASP A 12 -2.64 13.99 3.52
N PHE A 13 -3.09 13.03 4.34
CA PHE A 13 -4.25 12.14 4.08
C PHE A 13 -4.11 11.20 2.87
N ARG A 14 -2.91 11.09 2.27
CA ARG A 14 -2.58 10.16 1.18
C ARG A 14 -1.67 9.05 1.69
N TYR A 15 -1.67 7.91 1.00
CA TYR A 15 -0.69 6.86 1.25
C TYR A 15 0.73 7.37 0.92
N ASP A 16 1.66 7.15 1.84
CA ASP A 16 3.09 7.33 1.57
C ASP A 16 3.64 6.00 1.01
N LEU A 17 3.52 5.82 -0.31
CA LEU A 17 3.91 4.58 -1.00
C LEU A 17 5.39 4.25 -0.82
N LYS A 18 6.24 5.28 -0.72
CA LYS A 18 7.67 5.10 -0.47
C LYS A 18 7.90 4.56 0.94
N GLN A 19 7.25 5.14 1.95
CA GLN A 19 7.35 4.64 3.32
C GLN A 19 6.79 3.22 3.45
N ILE A 20 5.73 2.87 2.73
CA ILE A 20 5.21 1.50 2.67
C ILE A 20 6.28 0.55 2.12
N ALA A 21 6.90 0.88 1.00
CA ALA A 21 7.97 0.06 0.41
C ALA A 21 9.17 -0.10 1.35
N GLU A 22 9.55 0.95 2.09
CA GLU A 22 10.64 0.90 3.09
C GLU A 22 10.34 -0.01 4.29
N GLN A 23 9.06 -0.29 4.60
CA GLN A 23 8.66 -1.21 5.67
C GLN A 23 8.58 -2.68 5.21
N VAL A 24 8.75 -2.95 3.91
CA VAL A 24 8.73 -4.31 3.38
C VAL A 24 9.93 -5.11 3.92
N SER A 25 9.65 -6.33 4.35
CA SER A 25 10.66 -7.26 4.86
C SER A 25 10.35 -8.67 4.38
N GLU A 26 11.25 -9.63 4.66
CA GLU A 26 11.05 -11.06 4.34
C GLU A 26 9.76 -11.65 4.96
N ARG A 27 9.24 -11.03 6.04
CA ARG A 27 7.99 -11.42 6.70
C ARG A 27 6.75 -10.82 6.06
N THR A 28 6.88 -9.83 5.19
CA THR A 28 5.76 -9.23 4.48
C THR A 28 5.23 -10.23 3.46
N LYS A 29 3.92 -10.47 3.48
CA LYS A 29 3.25 -11.38 2.54
C LYS A 29 2.10 -10.71 1.79
N LEU A 30 1.61 -9.59 2.30
CA LEU A 30 0.47 -8.89 1.76
C LEU A 30 0.58 -7.39 2.06
N ILE A 31 0.22 -6.58 1.07
CA ILE A 31 0.04 -5.13 1.19
C ILE A 31 -1.40 -4.80 0.78
N PHE A 32 -2.09 -3.99 1.59
CA PHE A 32 -3.43 -3.48 1.27
C PHE A 32 -3.35 -2.00 0.90
N ILE A 33 -3.93 -1.64 -0.23
CA ILE A 33 -4.14 -0.27 -0.68
C ILE A 33 -5.63 -0.10 -0.97
N CYS A 34 -6.28 0.87 -0.32
CA CYS A 34 -7.66 1.25 -0.64
C CYS A 34 -7.63 2.45 -1.58
N ASN A 35 -8.20 2.35 -2.77
CA ASN A 35 -8.09 3.41 -3.77
C ASN A 35 -9.39 3.55 -4.57
N PRO A 36 -10.19 4.63 -4.37
CA PRO A 36 -10.02 5.73 -3.42
C PRO A 36 -9.98 5.30 -1.95
N ASN A 37 -9.11 5.92 -1.14
CA ASN A 37 -8.89 5.51 0.24
C ASN A 37 -10.09 5.82 1.15
N ASN A 38 -10.55 4.84 1.93
CA ASN A 38 -11.45 5.06 3.04
C ASN A 38 -10.63 5.29 4.34
N PRO A 39 -10.84 6.38 5.10
CA PRO A 39 -11.93 7.37 5.00
C PRO A 39 -11.58 8.68 4.29
N THR A 40 -10.38 8.82 3.74
CA THR A 40 -9.87 10.14 3.33
C THR A 40 -10.28 10.57 1.91
N GLY A 41 -10.81 9.67 1.10
CA GLY A 41 -11.23 9.89 -0.28
C GLY A 41 -10.10 10.18 -1.26
N THR A 42 -8.83 10.07 -0.84
CA THR A 42 -7.69 10.38 -1.70
C THR A 42 -7.37 9.24 -2.66
N ILE A 43 -6.86 9.60 -3.83
CA ILE A 43 -6.55 8.67 -4.93
C ILE A 43 -5.05 8.64 -5.19
N ILE A 44 -4.46 7.46 -5.29
CA ILE A 44 -3.14 7.22 -5.85
C ILE A 44 -3.26 7.27 -7.37
N ASP A 45 -2.41 8.06 -8.03
CA ASP A 45 -2.42 8.11 -9.48
C ASP A 45 -1.73 6.88 -10.10
N LYS A 46 -1.93 6.69 -11.41
CA LYS A 46 -1.43 5.51 -12.11
C LYS A 46 0.09 5.43 -12.07
N GLN A 47 0.79 6.55 -12.25
CA GLN A 47 2.26 6.58 -12.28
C GLN A 47 2.84 6.29 -10.89
N GLU A 48 2.24 6.83 -9.83
CA GLU A 48 2.57 6.54 -8.44
C GLU A 48 2.40 5.03 -8.14
N MET A 49 1.28 4.43 -8.59
CA MET A 49 1.04 3.00 -8.41
C MET A 49 2.05 2.14 -9.18
N GLU A 50 2.32 2.45 -10.45
CA GLU A 50 3.30 1.72 -11.27
C GLU A 50 4.69 1.76 -10.63
N ALA A 51 5.16 2.95 -10.23
CA ALA A 51 6.45 3.11 -9.56
C ALA A 51 6.51 2.37 -8.22
N PHE A 52 5.42 2.35 -7.46
CA PHE A 52 5.33 1.58 -6.22
C PHE A 52 5.45 0.09 -6.46
N LEU A 53 4.72 -0.46 -7.44
CA LEU A 53 4.75 -1.89 -7.75
C LEU A 53 6.13 -2.35 -8.22
N GLU A 54 6.90 -1.50 -8.93
CA GLU A 54 8.29 -1.79 -9.30
C GLU A 54 9.23 -1.96 -8.09
N MET A 55 8.89 -1.37 -6.94
CA MET A 55 9.67 -1.51 -5.70
C MET A 55 9.31 -2.77 -4.91
N ILE A 56 8.17 -3.41 -5.19
CA ILE A 56 7.65 -4.53 -4.40
C ILE A 56 8.15 -5.87 -4.96
N PRO A 57 8.74 -6.75 -4.13
CA PRO A 57 9.05 -8.13 -4.51
C PRO A 57 7.83 -8.86 -5.08
N SER A 58 8.02 -9.58 -6.19
CA SER A 58 6.94 -10.26 -6.93
C SER A 58 6.21 -11.36 -6.15
N ASP A 59 6.76 -11.83 -5.03
CA ASP A 59 6.15 -12.83 -4.16
C ASP A 59 5.20 -12.24 -3.11
N ILE A 60 5.10 -10.90 -3.02
CA ILE A 60 4.17 -10.19 -2.15
C ILE A 60 2.89 -9.87 -2.91
N VAL A 61 1.75 -10.25 -2.32
CA VAL A 61 0.44 -9.92 -2.90
C VAL A 61 0.08 -8.48 -2.55
N VAL A 62 -0.17 -7.65 -3.56
CA VAL A 62 -0.74 -6.31 -3.40
C VAL A 62 -2.23 -6.40 -3.69
N VAL A 63 -3.05 -6.13 -2.68
CA VAL A 63 -4.51 -6.04 -2.82
C VAL A 63 -4.89 -4.58 -2.96
N VAL A 64 -5.50 -4.25 -4.10
CA VAL A 64 -6.11 -2.94 -4.33
C VAL A 64 -7.61 -3.08 -4.13
N ASP A 65 -8.14 -2.41 -3.11
CA ASP A 65 -9.56 -2.31 -2.83
C ASP A 65 -10.13 -1.08 -3.56
N GLU A 66 -10.82 -1.35 -4.66
CA GLU A 66 -11.51 -0.36 -5.52
C GLU A 66 -13.02 -0.35 -5.27
N ALA A 67 -13.45 -0.40 -4.00
CA ALA A 67 -14.87 -0.35 -3.65
C ALA A 67 -15.59 0.95 -4.07
N TYR A 68 -14.86 2.01 -4.44
CA TYR A 68 -15.38 3.34 -4.82
C TYR A 68 -14.87 3.76 -6.20
#